data_AF-A0A7W9FQM4-F1
#
_entry.id   AF-A0A7W9FQM4-F1
#
_cell.length_a   1.000
_cell.length_b   1.000
_cell.length_c   1.000
_cell.angle_alpha   90.00
_cell.angle_beta   90.00
_cell.angle_gamma   90.00
#
_symmetry.space_group_name_H-M   'P 1'
#
loop_
_entity.id
_entity.type
_entity.pdbx_description
1 polymer ?
#
loop_
_entity_poly.entity_id
_entity_poly.type
_entity_poly.pdbx_seq_one_letter_code
_entity_poly.pdbx_strand_id
1 'polypeptide(L)'
;MTTVAASIFRTAMPGTRYDGDWSDDFDPVHYSRTVLVYYGLPEARIRNVTPADFPELATLQVRALLGASRETLGALTIKRYVERYLRQTFALCRQRNFFVAEIGERLVASGGWTRVGTGALPCAVGFFVAPEQQKRGFGRSLLAVAEATAHHAAVGSLAAFAPRDAARLFQKAGWRSGIVTPVDLGQGTTIDLVALNKTL
;
A
#
# COMPACT_ATOMS: atom_id res chain seq x y z
N MET A 1 14.79 23.07 8.81
CA MET A 1 13.78 22.14 9.36
C MET A 1 13.52 21.04 8.34
N THR A 2 14.13 19.88 8.52
CA THR A 2 13.99 18.75 7.59
C THR A 2 12.66 18.06 7.87
N THR A 3 11.72 18.16 6.94
CA THR A 3 10.35 17.66 7.11
C THR A 3 10.33 16.16 7.39
N VAL A 4 9.58 15.74 8.42
CA VAL A 4 9.49 14.36 8.92
C VAL A 4 9.23 13.34 7.79
N ALA A 5 8.45 13.68 6.75
CA ALA A 5 8.24 12.82 5.59
C ALA A 5 9.52 12.51 4.79
N ALA A 6 10.42 13.50 4.62
CA ALA A 6 11.68 13.30 3.90
C ALA A 6 12.63 12.36 4.65
N SER A 7 12.52 12.27 5.98
CA SER A 7 13.24 11.29 6.81
C SER A 7 12.60 9.90 6.71
N ILE A 8 11.26 9.81 6.77
CA ILE A 8 10.52 8.54 6.67
C ILE A 8 10.81 7.81 5.34
N PHE A 9 10.89 8.53 4.22
CA PHE A 9 11.22 7.94 2.92
C PHE A 9 12.71 7.65 2.72
N ARG A 10 13.61 8.20 3.56
CA ARG A 10 15.07 7.99 3.46
C ARG A 10 15.57 6.83 4.32
N THR A 11 14.83 6.47 5.38
CA THR A 11 15.25 5.51 6.42
C THR A 11 14.65 4.11 6.25
N ALA A 12 13.87 3.87 5.19
CA ALA A 12 13.38 2.53 4.88
C ALA A 12 14.48 1.69 4.20
N MET A 13 15.38 1.09 5.01
CA MET A 13 16.11 -0.20 4.86
C MET A 13 17.53 -0.10 5.48
N PRO A 14 18.04 -1.16 6.16
CA PRO A 14 17.70 -2.59 6.01
C PRO A 14 17.19 -3.27 7.30
N GLY A 15 16.51 -4.43 7.16
CA GLY A 15 16.85 -5.56 8.05
C GLY A 15 15.74 -6.42 8.68
N THR A 16 14.49 -5.99 8.81
CA THR A 16 13.49 -6.81 9.55
C THR A 16 12.53 -7.51 8.61
N ARG A 17 12.90 -8.74 8.22
CA ARG A 17 11.96 -9.75 7.76
C ARG A 17 11.01 -10.07 8.91
N TYR A 18 9.71 -9.94 8.72
CA TYR A 18 8.76 -10.49 9.69
C TYR A 18 8.58 -11.98 9.37
N ASP A 19 9.19 -12.83 10.20
CA ASP A 19 9.08 -14.29 10.14
C ASP A 19 8.05 -14.84 11.12
N GLY A 20 7.19 -13.99 11.70
CA GLY A 20 6.19 -14.43 12.67
C GLY A 20 5.23 -15.44 12.05
N ASP A 21 5.17 -16.62 12.66
CA ASP A 21 4.09 -17.58 12.43
C ASP A 21 2.78 -16.88 12.83
N TRP A 22 1.80 -16.91 11.94
CA TRP A 22 0.45 -16.58 12.34
C TRP A 22 0.06 -17.60 13.41
N SER A 23 -0.51 -17.17 14.53
CA SER A 23 -1.14 -18.12 15.45
C SER A 23 -2.10 -19.01 14.66
N ASP A 24 -2.19 -20.31 15.01
CA ASP A 24 -2.98 -21.32 14.29
C ASP A 24 -4.44 -20.89 13.95
N ASP A 25 -4.98 -19.89 14.66
CA ASP A 25 -6.35 -19.40 14.52
C ASP A 25 -6.58 -18.30 13.45
N PHE A 26 -5.55 -17.63 12.92
CA PHE A 26 -5.74 -16.55 11.93
C PHE A 26 -5.06 -16.86 10.58
N ASP A 27 -5.88 -17.19 9.58
CA ASP A 27 -5.46 -17.29 8.19
C ASP A 27 -5.89 -16.03 7.39
N PRO A 28 -4.93 -15.18 6.97
CA PRO A 28 -5.22 -14.01 6.14
C PRO A 28 -5.91 -14.35 4.82
N VAL A 29 -5.62 -15.52 4.24
CA VAL A 29 -6.21 -15.97 2.97
C VAL A 29 -7.68 -16.31 3.19
N HIS A 30 -8.02 -17.09 4.23
CA HIS A 30 -9.40 -17.35 4.60
C HIS A 30 -10.17 -16.07 4.91
N TYR A 31 -9.62 -15.21 5.78
CA TYR A 31 -10.24 -13.92 6.14
C TYR A 31 -10.52 -13.05 4.91
N SER A 32 -9.58 -13.02 3.95
CA SER A 32 -9.73 -12.21 2.74
C SER A 32 -10.92 -12.63 1.87
N ARG A 33 -11.32 -13.91 1.87
CA ARG A 33 -12.51 -14.38 1.14
C ARG A 33 -13.78 -13.75 1.69
N THR A 34 -13.93 -13.73 3.01
CA THR A 34 -15.06 -13.08 3.69
C THR A 34 -15.10 -11.58 3.38
N VAL A 35 -13.94 -10.91 3.43
CA VAL A 35 -13.84 -9.48 3.12
C VAL A 35 -14.22 -9.18 1.66
N LEU A 36 -13.76 -9.99 0.71
CA LEU A 36 -14.10 -9.83 -0.70
C LEU A 36 -15.60 -9.99 -0.95
N VAL A 37 -16.22 -11.03 -0.39
CA VAL A 37 -17.68 -11.22 -0.48
C VAL A 37 -18.43 -10.03 0.14
N TYR A 38 -18.01 -9.56 1.32
CA TYR A 38 -18.59 -8.40 1.98
C TYR A 38 -18.55 -7.14 1.10
N TYR A 39 -17.48 -6.95 0.33
CA TYR A 39 -17.35 -5.83 -0.60
C TYR A 39 -17.87 -6.09 -2.01
N GLY A 40 -18.56 -7.21 -2.25
CA GLY A 40 -19.20 -7.54 -3.53
C GLY A 40 -18.24 -7.99 -4.62
N LEU A 41 -17.16 -8.69 -4.25
CA LEU A 41 -16.12 -9.19 -5.15
C LEU A 41 -15.93 -10.72 -5.04
N PRO A 42 -16.99 -11.54 -5.17
CA PRO A 42 -16.89 -12.99 -5.00
C PRO A 42 -16.00 -13.68 -6.06
N GLU A 43 -15.78 -13.04 -7.21
CA GLU A 43 -14.94 -13.56 -8.28
C GLU A 43 -13.43 -13.38 -8.06
N ALA A 44 -13.06 -12.55 -7.09
CA ALA A 44 -11.67 -12.22 -6.82
C ALA A 44 -11.05 -13.17 -5.78
N ARG A 45 -9.72 -13.26 -5.81
CA ARG A 45 -8.92 -13.90 -4.76
C ARG A 45 -7.87 -12.93 -4.25
N ILE A 46 -7.66 -12.89 -2.94
CA ILE A 46 -6.50 -12.23 -2.34
C ILE A 46 -5.53 -13.31 -1.85
N ARG A 47 -4.25 -13.13 -2.16
CA ARG A 47 -3.17 -14.00 -1.72
C ARG A 47 -1.94 -13.20 -1.36
N ASN A 48 -1.00 -13.83 -0.68
CA ASN A 48 0.33 -13.26 -0.50
C ASN A 48 1.00 -13.01 -1.85
N VAL A 49 1.74 -11.91 -1.90
CA VAL A 49 2.66 -11.64 -3.00
C VAL A 49 3.82 -12.63 -2.98
N THR A 50 4.36 -12.91 -4.15
CA THR A 50 5.58 -13.68 -4.37
C THR A 50 6.58 -12.87 -5.19
N PRO A 51 7.87 -13.22 -5.17
CA PRO A 51 8.86 -12.56 -6.03
C PRO A 51 8.54 -12.65 -7.53
N ALA A 52 7.80 -13.69 -7.96
CA ALA A 52 7.40 -13.88 -9.35
C ALA A 52 6.35 -12.85 -9.82
N ASP A 53 5.59 -12.25 -8.89
CA ASP A 53 4.56 -11.24 -9.20
C ASP A 53 5.17 -9.87 -9.59
N PHE A 54 6.46 -9.65 -9.33
CA PHE A 54 7.09 -8.33 -9.46
C PHE A 54 6.91 -7.68 -10.84
N PRO A 55 7.11 -8.37 -11.99
CA PRO A 55 6.93 -7.75 -13.29
C PRO A 55 5.50 -7.20 -13.49
N GLU A 56 4.49 -7.99 -13.14
CA GLU A 56 3.08 -7.59 -13.28
C GLU A 56 2.70 -6.49 -12.28
N LEU A 57 3.24 -6.54 -11.05
CA LEU A 57 3.05 -5.49 -10.05
C LEU A 57 3.66 -4.15 -10.46
N ALA A 58 4.85 -4.17 -11.07
CA ALA A 58 5.47 -2.97 -11.61
C ALA A 58 4.57 -2.34 -12.70
N THR A 59 4.01 -3.17 -13.59
CA THR A 59 3.05 -2.72 -14.60
C THR A 59 1.76 -2.19 -13.96
N LEU A 60 1.21 -2.89 -12.97
CA LEU A 60 0.01 -2.47 -12.24
C LEU A 60 0.21 -1.10 -11.58
N GLN A 61 1.35 -0.89 -10.91
CA GLN A 61 1.68 0.37 -10.24
C GLN A 61 1.70 1.54 -11.22
N VAL A 62 2.37 1.38 -12.36
CA VAL A 62 2.41 2.40 -13.42
C VAL A 62 1.00 2.69 -13.94
N ARG A 63 0.23 1.64 -14.27
CA ARG A 63 -1.13 1.77 -14.79
C ARG A 63 -2.05 2.46 -13.79
N ALA A 64 -1.99 2.09 -12.52
CA ALA A 64 -2.80 2.69 -11.46
C ALA A 64 -2.52 4.19 -11.30
N LEU A 65 -1.25 4.60 -11.29
CA LEU A 65 -0.84 6.00 -11.18
C LEU A 65 -1.25 6.81 -12.43
N LEU A 66 -1.07 6.26 -13.63
CA LEU A 66 -1.49 6.91 -14.87
C LEU A 66 -3.01 7.02 -15.00
N GLY A 67 -3.76 6.04 -14.49
CA GLY A 67 -5.23 6.07 -14.56
C GLY A 67 -5.88 6.96 -13.50
N ALA A 68 -5.35 6.99 -12.28
CA ALA A 68 -5.92 7.77 -11.18
C ALA A 68 -5.46 9.23 -11.17
N SER A 69 -4.21 9.48 -11.54
CA SER A 69 -3.52 10.70 -11.13
C SER A 69 -2.75 11.39 -12.26
N ARG A 70 -2.94 10.99 -13.52
CA ARG A 70 -2.23 11.61 -14.66
C ARG A 70 -2.58 13.08 -14.82
N GLU A 71 -3.85 13.44 -14.67
CA GLU A 71 -4.32 14.82 -14.80
C GLU A 71 -3.83 15.71 -13.65
N THR A 72 -3.64 15.14 -12.46
CA THR A 72 -3.29 15.88 -11.24
C THR A 72 -1.78 15.93 -10.96
N LEU A 73 -1.05 14.86 -11.24
CA LEU A 73 0.39 14.75 -10.96
C LEU A 73 1.27 15.02 -12.17
N GLY A 74 0.75 14.80 -13.39
CA GLY A 74 1.54 14.86 -14.62
C GLY A 74 2.46 13.65 -14.83
N ALA A 75 2.82 13.39 -16.09
CA ALA A 75 3.59 12.20 -16.48
C ALA A 75 5.02 12.16 -15.90
N LEU A 76 5.68 13.32 -15.78
CA LEU A 76 7.04 13.40 -15.23
C LEU A 76 7.08 13.00 -13.75
N THR A 77 6.15 13.51 -12.94
CA THR A 77 6.03 13.17 -11.52
C THR A 77 5.76 11.69 -11.33
N ILE A 78 4.86 11.11 -12.12
CA ILE A 78 4.56 9.67 -12.08
C ILE A 78 5.80 8.84 -12.42
N LYS A 79 6.52 9.21 -13.50
CA LYS A 79 7.78 8.54 -13.87
C LYS A 79 8.78 8.56 -12.72
N ARG A 80 9.02 9.73 -12.12
CA ARG A 80 9.98 9.91 -11.01
C ARG A 80 9.56 9.15 -9.76
N TYR A 81 8.27 9.15 -9.45
CA TYR A 81 7.72 8.37 -8.35
C TYR A 81 7.99 6.87 -8.55
N VAL A 82 7.71 6.34 -9.74
CA VAL A 82 7.94 4.93 -10.05
C VAL A 82 9.43 4.59 -9.97
N GLU A 83 10.31 5.37 -10.61
CA GLU A 83 11.77 5.15 -10.58
C GLU A 83 12.31 5.12 -9.14
N ARG A 84 11.81 5.99 -8.28
CA ARG A 84 12.23 6.08 -6.88
C ARG A 84 11.79 4.88 -6.05
N TYR A 85 10.55 4.41 -6.24
CA TYR A 85 9.93 3.42 -5.34
C TYR A 85 9.90 1.98 -5.91
N LEU A 86 10.36 1.76 -7.15
CA LEU A 86 10.34 0.41 -7.76
C LEU A 86 11.15 -0.62 -6.96
N ARG A 87 12.31 -0.22 -6.40
CA ARG A 87 13.11 -1.08 -5.53
C ARG A 87 12.37 -1.47 -4.25
N GLN A 88 11.56 -0.56 -3.71
CA GLN A 88 10.72 -0.82 -2.55
C GLN A 88 9.62 -1.83 -2.91
N THR A 89 8.97 -1.67 -4.07
CA THR A 89 7.98 -2.64 -4.57
C THR A 89 8.57 -4.05 -4.66
N PHE A 90 9.80 -4.19 -5.17
CA PHE A 90 10.48 -5.49 -5.20
C PHE A 90 10.74 -6.07 -3.81
N ALA A 91 11.16 -5.23 -2.84
CA ALA A 91 11.37 -5.68 -1.46
C ALA A 91 10.07 -6.14 -0.79
N LEU A 92 8.95 -5.46 -1.06
CA LEU A 92 7.62 -5.84 -0.57
C LEU A 92 7.14 -7.18 -1.13
N CYS A 93 7.58 -7.57 -2.33
CA CYS A 93 7.26 -8.88 -2.92
C CYS A 93 7.82 -10.08 -2.14
N ARG A 94 8.64 -9.84 -1.12
CA ARG A 94 9.22 -10.86 -0.23
C ARG A 94 8.57 -10.89 1.16
N GLN A 95 7.60 -10.04 1.40
CA GLN A 95 7.00 -9.82 2.71
C GLN A 95 5.64 -10.55 2.82
N ARG A 96 5.42 -11.26 3.93
CA ARG A 96 4.15 -12.00 4.19
C ARG A 96 2.95 -11.10 4.52
N ASN A 97 3.20 -9.82 4.72
CA ASN A 97 2.21 -8.77 5.01
C ASN A 97 1.89 -7.89 3.78
N PHE A 98 2.30 -8.34 2.59
CA PHE A 98 1.93 -7.73 1.33
C PHE A 98 1.14 -8.72 0.46
N PHE A 99 0.10 -8.22 -0.18
CA PHE A 99 -0.93 -9.02 -0.82
C PHE A 99 -1.20 -8.52 -2.23
N VAL A 100 -1.68 -9.44 -3.05
CA VAL A 100 -2.22 -9.15 -4.38
C VAL A 100 -3.65 -9.64 -4.43
N ALA A 101 -4.49 -8.91 -5.17
CA ALA A 101 -5.83 -9.34 -5.55
C ALA A 101 -5.81 -9.69 -7.04
N GLU A 102 -6.41 -10.82 -7.38
CA GLU A 102 -6.50 -11.35 -8.74
C GLU A 102 -7.94 -11.70 -9.11
N ILE A 103 -8.25 -11.58 -10.41
CA ILE A 103 -9.46 -12.13 -11.03
C ILE A 103 -8.99 -13.09 -12.10
N GLY A 104 -9.30 -14.38 -11.95
CA GLY A 104 -8.65 -15.43 -12.75
C GLY A 104 -7.15 -15.43 -12.51
N GLU A 105 -6.37 -15.30 -13.59
CA GLU A 105 -4.90 -15.28 -13.55
C GLU A 105 -4.30 -13.86 -13.57
N ARG A 106 -5.14 -12.82 -13.54
CA ARG A 106 -4.70 -11.43 -13.71
C ARG A 106 -4.67 -10.68 -12.38
N LEU A 107 -3.56 -10.01 -12.08
CA LEU A 107 -3.46 -9.11 -10.95
C LEU A 107 -4.24 -7.81 -11.23
N VAL A 108 -5.13 -7.48 -10.31
CA VAL A 108 -6.02 -6.32 -10.41
C VAL A 108 -5.80 -5.29 -9.31
N ALA A 109 -5.21 -5.70 -8.19
CA ALA A 109 -4.82 -4.79 -7.13
C ALA A 109 -3.68 -5.39 -6.30
N SER A 110 -2.99 -4.53 -5.54
CA SER A 110 -1.97 -4.94 -4.59
C SER A 110 -1.96 -4.02 -3.39
N GLY A 111 -1.54 -4.53 -2.24
CA GLY A 111 -1.14 -3.71 -1.12
C GLY A 111 -1.00 -4.48 0.17
N GLY A 112 -0.74 -3.75 1.24
CA GLY A 112 -0.41 -4.34 2.53
C GLY A 112 0.32 -3.36 3.41
N TRP A 113 1.04 -3.87 4.39
CA TRP A 113 1.81 -3.07 5.33
C TRP A 113 3.25 -3.55 5.40
N THR A 114 4.15 -2.70 5.87
CA THR A 114 5.53 -3.07 6.19
C THR A 114 5.95 -2.34 7.45
N ARG A 115 6.75 -3.00 8.30
CA ARG A 115 7.48 -2.26 9.33
C ARG A 115 8.47 -1.33 8.65
N VAL A 116 8.51 -0.09 9.09
CA VAL A 116 9.57 0.85 8.74
C VAL A 116 10.47 0.88 9.97
N GLY A 117 11.80 0.81 9.79
CA GLY A 117 12.76 0.79 10.91
C GLY A 117 12.66 2.03 11.82
N THR A 118 13.60 2.18 12.77
CA THR A 118 13.58 3.22 13.81
C THR A 118 13.22 4.62 13.28
N GLY A 119 12.02 5.09 13.59
CA GLY A 119 11.43 6.36 13.15
C GLY A 119 10.02 6.55 13.71
N ALA A 120 9.44 7.74 13.53
CA ALA A 120 8.16 8.14 14.15
C ALA A 120 6.89 7.44 13.58
N LEU A 121 7.03 6.62 12.53
CA LEU A 121 5.93 5.86 11.93
C LEU A 121 6.32 4.39 11.85
N PRO A 122 5.78 3.51 12.71
CA PRO A 122 6.28 2.15 12.86
C PRO A 122 5.92 1.24 11.68
N CYS A 123 4.82 1.54 10.97
CA CYS A 123 4.33 0.71 9.86
C CYS A 123 3.72 1.56 8.74
N ALA A 124 4.19 1.35 7.50
CA ALA A 124 3.69 2.04 6.31
C ALA A 124 2.77 1.14 5.49
N VAL A 125 1.69 1.72 4.98
CA VAL A 125 0.69 1.06 4.14
C VAL A 125 0.70 1.65 2.73
N GLY A 126 0.59 0.80 1.71
CA GLY A 126 0.52 1.22 0.31
C GLY A 126 -0.34 0.30 -0.55
N PHE A 127 -1.09 0.87 -1.50
CA PHE A 127 -1.97 0.12 -2.40
C PHE A 127 -1.95 0.67 -3.82
N PHE A 128 -2.15 -0.22 -4.78
CA PHE A 128 -2.42 0.10 -6.18
C PHE A 128 -3.62 -0.72 -6.65
N VAL A 129 -4.53 -0.09 -7.39
CA VAL A 129 -5.70 -0.74 -7.99
C VAL A 129 -5.70 -0.43 -9.47
N ALA A 130 -5.87 -1.45 -10.31
CA ALA A 130 -5.96 -1.29 -11.76
C ALA A 130 -7.06 -0.27 -12.09
N PRO A 131 -6.83 0.65 -13.05
CA PRO A 131 -7.77 1.74 -13.34
C PRO A 131 -9.21 1.26 -13.57
N GLU A 132 -9.38 0.19 -14.34
CA GLU A 132 -10.66 -0.43 -14.66
C GLU A 132 -11.34 -1.13 -13.46
N GLN A 133 -10.63 -1.28 -12.34
CA GLN A 133 -11.11 -1.92 -11.11
C GLN A 133 -11.28 -0.94 -9.95
N GLN A 134 -11.01 0.35 -10.18
CA GLN A 134 -11.16 1.37 -9.15
C GLN A 134 -12.62 1.51 -8.70
N LYS A 135 -12.81 1.90 -7.44
CA LYS A 135 -14.13 2.08 -6.80
C LYS A 135 -15.01 0.82 -6.71
N ARG A 136 -14.53 -0.35 -7.14
CA ARG A 136 -15.22 -1.64 -7.03
C ARG A 136 -15.05 -2.38 -5.69
N GLY A 137 -14.29 -1.82 -4.74
CA GLY A 137 -14.09 -2.41 -3.42
C GLY A 137 -12.72 -3.04 -3.17
N PHE A 138 -11.87 -3.18 -4.19
CA PHE A 138 -10.51 -3.75 -4.03
C PHE A 138 -9.66 -3.00 -3.01
N GLY A 139 -9.62 -1.66 -3.09
CA GLY A 139 -8.88 -0.84 -2.12
C GLY A 139 -9.39 -1.01 -0.68
N ARG A 140 -10.70 -1.13 -0.48
CA ARG A 140 -11.28 -1.39 0.85
C ARG A 140 -10.94 -2.79 1.35
N SER A 141 -11.00 -3.77 0.47
CA SER A 141 -10.71 -5.17 0.78
C SER A 141 -9.26 -5.35 1.22
N LEU A 142 -8.32 -4.83 0.44
CA LEU A 142 -6.89 -4.88 0.77
C LEU A 142 -6.56 -4.09 2.04
N LEU A 143 -7.20 -2.93 2.26
CA LEU A 143 -7.02 -2.16 3.50
C LEU A 143 -7.51 -2.93 4.73
N ALA A 144 -8.69 -3.57 4.66
CA ALA A 144 -9.21 -4.38 5.75
C ALA A 144 -8.31 -5.60 6.07
N VAL A 145 -7.78 -6.27 5.04
CA VAL A 145 -6.80 -7.36 5.21
C VAL A 145 -5.50 -6.83 5.82
N ALA A 146 -5.00 -5.68 5.36
CA ALA A 146 -3.79 -5.06 5.90
C ALA A 146 -3.95 -4.67 7.38
N GLU A 147 -5.09 -4.09 7.76
CA GLU A 147 -5.38 -3.73 9.16
C GLU A 147 -5.49 -4.96 10.05
N ALA A 148 -6.24 -5.99 9.63
CA ALA A 148 -6.41 -7.21 10.40
C ALA A 148 -5.08 -7.95 10.61
N THR A 149 -4.26 -8.06 9.56
CA THR A 149 -2.95 -8.71 9.63
C THR A 149 -1.94 -7.91 10.46
N ALA A 150 -2.00 -6.58 10.43
CA ALA A 150 -1.18 -5.73 11.27
C ALA A 150 -1.58 -5.86 12.75
N HIS A 151 -2.87 -5.85 13.06
CA HIS A 151 -3.38 -6.06 14.41
C HIS A 151 -2.93 -7.41 14.98
N HIS A 152 -3.06 -8.50 14.21
CA HIS A 152 -2.56 -9.83 14.62
C HIS A 152 -1.04 -9.87 14.82
N ALA A 153 -0.29 -9.05 14.10
CA ALA A 153 1.16 -8.91 14.29
C ALA A 153 1.54 -7.93 15.43
N ALA A 154 0.61 -7.60 16.32
CA ALA A 154 0.76 -6.68 17.44
C ALA A 154 1.25 -5.27 17.03
N VAL A 155 0.85 -4.80 15.84
CA VAL A 155 1.10 -3.43 15.41
C VAL A 155 0.05 -2.52 16.03
N GLY A 156 0.45 -1.61 16.92
CA GLY A 156 -0.48 -0.68 17.57
C GLY A 156 -0.90 0.52 16.73
N SER A 157 -0.18 0.82 15.64
CA SER A 157 -0.56 1.91 14.73
C SER A 157 -0.01 1.73 13.31
N LEU A 158 -0.78 2.23 12.34
CA LEU A 158 -0.42 2.28 10.93
C LEU A 158 -0.33 3.72 10.44
N ALA A 159 0.51 3.92 9.43
CA ALA A 159 0.66 5.18 8.72
C ALA A 159 0.59 4.99 7.20
N ALA A 160 0.11 6.01 6.50
CA ALA A 160 0.07 6.03 5.04
C ALA A 160 0.39 7.43 4.53
N PHE A 161 0.97 7.47 3.33
CA PHE A 161 1.18 8.69 2.56
C PHE A 161 0.48 8.51 1.23
N ALA A 162 -0.58 9.27 1.00
CA ALA A 162 -1.42 9.09 -0.16
C ALA A 162 -1.63 10.44 -0.89
N PRO A 163 -1.69 10.44 -2.23
CA PRO A 163 -2.28 11.55 -2.96
C PRO A 163 -3.67 11.92 -2.40
N ARG A 164 -4.06 13.19 -2.53
CA ARG A 164 -5.28 13.74 -1.89
C ARG A 164 -6.56 12.99 -2.27
N ASP A 165 -6.67 12.55 -3.52
CA ASP A 165 -7.75 11.73 -4.06
C ASP A 165 -7.78 10.34 -3.42
N ALA A 166 -6.63 9.71 -3.24
CA ALA A 166 -6.51 8.41 -2.57
C ALA A 166 -6.75 8.48 -1.06
N ALA A 167 -6.49 9.61 -0.41
CA ALA A 167 -6.71 9.81 1.03
C ALA A 167 -8.17 9.54 1.47
N ARG A 168 -9.15 9.76 0.58
CA ARG A 168 -10.58 9.51 0.87
C ARG A 168 -10.88 8.04 1.20
N LEU A 169 -10.13 7.09 0.63
CA LEU A 169 -10.27 5.66 0.96
C LEU A 169 -10.00 5.42 2.45
N PHE A 170 -8.88 5.95 2.93
CA PHE A 170 -8.42 5.82 4.31
C PHE A 170 -9.37 6.51 5.28
N GLN A 171 -9.80 7.74 4.96
CA GLN A 171 -10.74 8.49 5.79
C GLN A 171 -12.06 7.74 6.02
N LYS A 172 -12.61 7.11 4.97
CA LYS A 172 -13.81 6.27 5.07
C LYS A 172 -13.61 5.02 5.94
N ALA A 173 -12.37 4.57 6.08
CA ALA A 173 -11.98 3.46 6.97
C ALA A 173 -11.59 3.93 8.38
N GLY A 174 -11.87 5.19 8.74
CA GLY A 174 -11.61 5.73 10.08
C GLY A 174 -10.18 6.24 10.30
N TRP A 175 -9.36 6.35 9.26
CA TRP A 175 -8.03 6.95 9.39
C TRP A 175 -8.12 8.45 9.58
N ARG A 176 -7.22 8.99 10.41
CA ARG A 176 -7.07 10.43 10.64
C ARG A 176 -6.11 11.02 9.61
N SER A 177 -6.55 12.07 8.93
CA SER A 177 -5.68 12.85 8.03
C SER A 177 -4.93 13.91 8.81
N GLY A 178 -3.67 14.08 8.47
CA GLY A 178 -2.81 15.14 8.99
C GLY A 178 -2.42 16.13 7.89
N ILE A 179 -1.19 16.64 8.00
CA ILE A 179 -0.64 17.63 7.09
C ILE A 179 -0.40 17.06 5.69
N VAL A 180 -0.57 17.92 4.69
CA VAL A 180 -0.04 17.67 3.34
C VAL A 180 1.45 17.93 3.39
N THR A 181 2.25 16.98 2.92
CA THR A 181 3.69 17.09 2.91
C THR A 181 4.23 16.96 1.49
N PRO A 182 5.02 17.93 1.00
CA PRO A 182 5.73 17.78 -0.25
C PRO A 182 6.85 16.75 -0.07
N VAL A 183 6.87 15.74 -0.94
CA VAL A 183 7.91 14.71 -1.00
C VAL A 183 8.76 14.96 -2.22
N ASP A 184 10.06 15.12 -2.00
CA ASP A 184 11.05 15.26 -3.05
C ASP A 184 11.27 13.93 -3.79
N LEU A 185 10.98 13.93 -5.09
CA LEU A 185 11.22 12.81 -6.00
C LEU A 185 12.56 12.94 -6.74
N GLY A 186 13.32 14.00 -6.47
CA GLY A 186 14.59 14.33 -7.10
C GLY A 186 14.44 15.29 -8.29
N GLN A 187 15.54 15.95 -8.65
CA GLN A 187 15.63 16.86 -9.80
C GLN A 187 14.55 17.97 -9.80
N GLY A 188 14.25 18.52 -8.62
CA GLY A 188 13.26 19.59 -8.47
C GLY A 188 11.80 19.13 -8.65
N THR A 189 11.54 17.83 -8.78
CA THR A 189 10.18 17.28 -8.88
C THR A 189 9.68 16.90 -7.49
N THR A 190 8.53 17.42 -7.08
CA THR A 190 7.88 17.08 -5.81
C THR A 190 6.49 16.48 -6.03
N ILE A 191 6.01 15.73 -5.03
CA ILE A 191 4.62 15.26 -4.97
C ILE A 191 4.03 15.58 -3.60
N ASP A 192 2.83 16.15 -3.59
CA ASP A 192 2.09 16.40 -2.35
C ASP A 192 1.36 15.14 -1.88
N LEU A 193 1.71 14.66 -0.70
CA LEU A 193 1.07 13.51 -0.06
C LEU A 193 0.42 13.92 1.25
N VAL A 194 -0.80 13.43 1.48
CA VAL A 194 -1.49 13.54 2.77
C VAL A 194 -0.93 12.48 3.71
N ALA A 195 -0.41 12.90 4.86
CA ALA A 195 -0.04 11.99 5.93
C ALA A 195 -1.31 11.48 6.62
N LEU A 196 -1.44 10.17 6.78
CA LEU A 196 -2.59 9.51 7.40
C LEU A 196 -2.12 8.55 8.49
N ASN A 197 -2.89 8.42 9.57
CA ASN A 197 -2.63 7.45 10.63
C ASN A 197 -3.92 6.78 11.14
N LYS A 198 -3.75 5.57 11.69
CA LYS A 198 -4.81 4.85 12.40
C LYS A 198 -4.20 4.05 13.54
N THR A 199 -4.81 4.15 14.72
CA THR A 199 -4.56 3.24 15.85
C THR A 199 -5.39 1.97 15.63
N LEU A 200 -4.76 0.81 15.78
CA LEU A 200 -5.40 -0.50 15.57
C LEU A 200 -5.96 -1.06 16.88
#